data_AF-A0AAA9WUV8-F1
#
_entry.id   AF-A0AAA9WUV8-F1
#
_cell.length_a   1.000
_cell.length_b   1.000
_cell.length_c   1.000
_cell.angle_alpha   90.00
_cell.angle_beta   90.00
_cell.angle_gamma   90.00
#
_symmetry.space_group_name_H-M   'P 1'
#
loop_
_entity.id
_entity.type
_entity.pdbx_description
1 polymer ?
#
loop_
_entity_poly.entity_id
_entity_poly.type
_entity_poly.pdbx_seq_one_letter_code
_entity_poly.pdbx_strand_id
1 'polypeptide(L)'
;MAQTGVLLTKEPAPQSIDVCELPRKEYEVACNTGAYTSSGLATAGFRTAKYLRDEWFQNSYARYHQAFADRDYSERQRHESGQLVAETGALAQRTQLDSTRKVGERLEDMHCWKSELQREIDELSSETDLMMAQKLRLQRALDATSVPYSIATDNLQCRERRQHPDLVRDYVEVELLKVQPVARAQRGRQALALIEITQGLRVHTALCLCRTPDPSDSGISTTSK
;
A
#
# COMPACT_ATOMS: atom_id res chain seq x y z
N MET A 1 17.27 18.87 -3.08
CA MET A 1 16.86 19.46 -4.37
C MET A 1 15.34 19.57 -4.35
N ALA A 2 14.81 20.71 -3.90
CA ALA A 2 13.37 20.94 -3.83
C ALA A 2 12.93 21.69 -5.08
N GLN A 3 12.05 21.08 -5.87
CA GLN A 3 11.25 21.76 -6.89
C GLN A 3 9.80 21.39 -6.64
N THR A 4 8.97 22.41 -6.43
CA THR A 4 7.68 22.60 -7.11
C THR A 4 7.11 23.93 -6.62
N GLY A 5 7.32 24.98 -7.43
CA GLY A 5 6.55 26.20 -7.31
C GLY A 5 5.16 25.96 -7.88
N VAL A 6 4.13 26.26 -7.08
CA VAL A 6 2.78 26.54 -7.59
C VAL A 6 2.58 28.03 -7.36
N LEU A 7 2.90 28.82 -8.38
CA LEU A 7 2.51 30.22 -8.46
C LEU A 7 1.00 30.23 -8.66
N LEU A 8 0.27 30.65 -7.62
CA LEU A 8 -1.17 30.89 -7.69
C LEU A 8 -1.41 32.24 -8.39
N THR A 9 -1.16 32.32 -9.70
CA THR A 9 -1.60 33.46 -10.52
C THR A 9 -3.06 33.27 -10.89
N LYS A 10 -3.97 33.64 -9.99
CA LYS A 10 -5.33 34.00 -10.38
C LYS A 10 -5.43 35.52 -10.26
N GLU A 11 -5.53 36.18 -11.41
CA GLU A 11 -5.94 37.59 -11.44
C GLU A 11 -7.32 37.71 -10.76
N PRO A 12 -7.51 38.72 -9.89
CA PRO A 12 -8.82 39.00 -9.32
C PRO A 12 -9.79 39.39 -10.45
N ALA A 13 -11.04 38.94 -10.32
CA ALA A 13 -12.08 39.24 -11.30
C ALA A 13 -12.20 40.76 -11.54
N PRO A 14 -12.34 41.20 -12.81
CA PRO A 14 -12.42 42.63 -13.12
C PRO A 14 -13.61 43.25 -12.40
N GLN A 15 -13.35 44.33 -11.67
CA GLN A 15 -14.37 45.07 -10.96
C GLN A 15 -15.28 45.74 -12.00
N SER A 16 -16.53 45.28 -12.09
CA SER A 16 -17.55 45.76 -13.05
C SER A 16 -18.18 47.11 -12.65
N ILE A 17 -17.60 47.82 -11.70
CA ILE A 17 -18.14 49.08 -11.21
C ILE A 17 -17.03 50.11 -11.34
N ASP A 18 -17.20 51.06 -12.25
CA ASP A 18 -16.34 52.22 -12.35
C ASP A 18 -16.22 52.85 -10.96
N VAL A 19 -14.99 53.14 -10.54
CA VAL A 19 -14.73 53.95 -9.36
C VAL A 19 -15.28 55.34 -9.70
N CYS A 20 -16.56 55.56 -9.44
CA CYS A 20 -17.14 56.88 -9.45
C CYS A 20 -16.46 57.64 -8.32
N GLU A 21 -15.38 58.35 -8.65
CA GLU A 21 -14.95 59.51 -7.89
C GLU A 21 -16.10 60.51 -7.95
N LEU A 22 -17.06 60.34 -7.05
CA LEU A 22 -18.08 61.35 -6.81
C LEU A 22 -17.35 62.64 -6.45
N PRO A 23 -17.74 63.79 -7.04
CA PRO A 23 -17.07 65.05 -6.77
C PRO A 23 -16.99 65.25 -5.27
N ARG A 24 -15.78 65.46 -4.75
CA ARG A 24 -15.62 65.94 -3.38
C ARG A 24 -16.44 67.21 -3.29
N LYS A 25 -17.54 67.14 -2.54
CA LYS A 25 -18.32 68.34 -2.25
C LYS A 25 -17.49 69.15 -1.27
N GLU A 26 -16.68 70.04 -1.83
CA GLU A 26 -15.97 71.07 -1.08
C GLU A 26 -17.02 72.00 -0.49
N TYR A 27 -17.41 71.71 0.74
CA TYR A 27 -18.01 72.73 1.58
C TYR A 27 -16.85 73.48 2.20
N GLU A 28 -16.81 74.80 1.99
CA GLU A 28 -16.04 75.67 2.85
C GLU A 28 -16.51 75.42 4.28
N VAL A 29 -15.71 74.68 5.04
CA VAL A 29 -15.93 74.55 6.47
C VAL A 29 -15.69 75.95 6.99
N ALA A 30 -16.75 76.63 7.42
CA ALA A 30 -16.62 77.80 8.28
C ALA A 30 -15.89 77.32 9.55
N CYS A 31 -14.56 77.37 9.51
CA CYS A 31 -13.71 77.15 10.67
C CYS A 31 -14.07 78.25 11.67
N ASN A 32 -14.89 77.91 12.65
CA ASN A 32 -15.32 78.86 13.65
C ASN A 32 -14.16 79.07 14.63
N THR A 33 -13.31 80.06 14.36
CA THR A 33 -12.21 80.53 15.22
C THR A 33 -12.72 81.28 16.47
N GLY A 34 -13.86 80.87 17.01
CA GLY A 34 -14.45 81.42 18.23
C GLY A 34 -13.92 80.72 19.48
N ALA A 35 -13.90 81.43 20.60
CA ALA A 35 -13.33 80.98 21.88
C ALA A 35 -13.98 79.71 22.51
N TYR A 36 -14.98 79.11 21.87
CA TYR A 36 -15.74 77.96 22.38
C TYR A 36 -15.86 76.78 21.40
N THR A 37 -15.13 76.80 20.29
CA THR A 37 -15.29 75.80 19.22
C THR A 37 -14.34 74.62 19.40
N SER A 38 -14.86 73.40 19.38
CA SER A 38 -14.08 72.16 19.43
C SER A 38 -14.06 71.53 18.03
N SER A 39 -12.93 71.66 17.33
CA SER A 39 -12.65 70.94 16.07
C SER A 39 -12.44 69.44 16.29
N GLY A 40 -13.34 68.78 17.01
CA GLY A 40 -13.43 67.32 17.16
C GLY A 40 -12.25 66.59 17.80
N LEU A 41 -11.19 67.27 18.26
CA LEU A 41 -10.05 66.68 18.96
C LEU A 41 -9.97 67.20 20.41
N ALA A 42 -10.88 66.72 21.26
CA ALA A 42 -10.80 66.96 22.71
C ALA A 42 -9.96 65.85 23.39
N THR A 43 -8.66 65.80 23.10
CA THR A 43 -7.71 65.12 23.99
C THR A 43 -7.24 66.13 25.04
N ALA A 44 -7.56 65.82 26.29
CA ALA A 44 -7.12 66.50 27.51
C ALA A 44 -7.70 67.91 27.83
N GLY A 45 -8.66 67.92 28.75
CA GLY A 45 -8.54 68.81 29.93
C GLY A 45 -9.14 70.22 29.89
N PHE A 46 -10.38 70.42 29.46
CA PHE A 46 -11.40 71.24 30.18
C PHE A 46 -12.69 71.27 29.35
N ARG A 47 -13.80 70.80 29.94
CA ARG A 47 -15.06 70.49 29.26
C ARG A 47 -15.99 71.71 29.17
N THR A 48 -15.95 72.46 28.07
CA THR A 48 -17.13 73.28 27.65
C THR A 48 -17.20 73.63 26.17
N ALA A 49 -16.33 73.09 25.31
CA ALA A 49 -16.45 73.33 23.88
C ALA A 49 -17.65 72.52 23.34
N LYS A 50 -18.71 73.21 22.93
CA LYS A 50 -19.90 72.59 22.35
C LYS A 50 -19.68 72.48 20.85
N TYR A 51 -20.03 71.33 20.27
CA TYR A 51 -20.12 71.21 18.82
C TYR A 51 -21.01 72.32 18.27
N LEU A 52 -20.58 72.94 17.17
CA LEU A 52 -21.54 73.68 16.38
C LEU A 52 -22.54 72.71 15.78
N ARG A 53 -23.74 73.22 15.53
CA ARG A 53 -24.84 72.43 14.98
C ARG A 53 -24.41 71.71 13.70
N ASP A 54 -23.67 72.37 12.82
CA ASP A 54 -23.22 71.80 11.54
C ASP A 54 -22.14 70.71 11.72
N GLU A 55 -21.18 70.91 12.63
CA GLU A 55 -20.17 69.90 12.97
C GLU A 55 -20.81 68.66 13.61
N TRP A 56 -21.83 68.85 14.46
CA TRP A 56 -22.60 67.75 15.02
C TRP A 56 -23.36 66.97 13.94
N PHE A 57 -24.00 67.68 12.99
CA PHE A 57 -24.68 67.04 11.86
C PHE A 57 -23.70 66.26 10.98
N GLN A 58 -22.53 66.82 10.67
CA GLN A 58 -21.49 66.15 9.89
C GLN A 58 -20.95 64.90 10.60
N ASN A 59 -20.63 64.98 11.89
CA ASN A 59 -20.17 63.84 12.67
C ASN A 59 -21.24 62.74 12.76
N SER A 60 -22.50 63.14 12.98
CA SER A 60 -23.63 62.20 13.03
C SER A 60 -23.85 61.52 11.68
N TYR A 61 -23.75 62.26 10.58
CA TYR A 61 -23.86 61.71 9.23
C TYR A 61 -22.69 60.77 8.88
N ALA A 62 -21.46 61.16 9.21
CA ALA A 62 -20.28 60.31 9.02
C ALA A 62 -20.38 59.00 9.82
N ARG A 63 -20.82 59.08 11.09
CA ARG A 63 -21.07 57.89 11.93
C ARG A 63 -22.18 57.01 11.39
N TYR A 64 -23.25 57.59 10.87
CA TYR A 64 -24.32 56.86 10.22
C TYR A 64 -23.76 56.08 9.02
N HIS A 65 -23.06 56.74 8.09
CA HIS A 65 -22.47 56.07 6.93
C HIS A 65 -21.44 55.00 7.29
N GLN A 66 -20.61 55.26 8.30
CA GLN A 66 -19.66 54.26 8.81
C GLN A 66 -20.41 53.03 9.33
N ALA A 67 -21.48 53.21 10.10
CA ALA A 67 -22.27 52.08 10.61
C ALA A 67 -22.92 51.25 9.48
N PHE A 68 -23.35 51.89 8.38
CA PHE A 68 -23.84 51.16 7.20
C PHE A 68 -22.73 50.38 6.51
N ALA A 69 -21.58 51.00 6.28
CA ALA A 69 -20.41 50.33 5.69
C ALA A 69 -19.94 49.14 6.56
N ASP A 70 -19.88 49.32 7.88
CA ASP A 70 -19.50 48.27 8.83
C ASP A 70 -20.51 47.10 8.83
N ARG A 71 -21.81 47.41 8.72
CA ARG A 71 -22.86 46.38 8.59
C ARG A 71 -22.69 45.59 7.30
N ASP A 72 -22.57 46.27 6.17
CA ASP A 72 -22.44 45.62 4.86
C ASP A 72 -21.14 44.80 4.76
N TYR A 73 -20.05 45.27 5.37
CA TYR A 73 -18.80 44.53 5.49
C TYR A 73 -18.98 43.26 6.35
N SER A 74 -19.63 43.39 7.51
CA SER A 74 -19.90 42.27 8.40
C SER A 74 -20.81 41.21 7.76
N GLU A 75 -21.80 41.63 6.98
CA GLU A 75 -22.69 40.73 6.24
C GLU A 75 -21.92 39.96 5.16
N ARG A 76 -21.07 40.65 4.38
CA ARG A 76 -20.18 40.00 3.39
C ARG A 76 -19.25 39.01 4.06
N GLN A 77 -18.59 39.39 5.15
CA GLN A 77 -17.66 38.51 5.85
C GLN A 77 -18.35 37.26 6.41
N ARG A 78 -19.58 37.38 6.94
CA ARG A 78 -20.38 36.22 7.37
C ARG A 78 -20.74 35.32 6.19
N HIS A 79 -21.09 35.91 5.05
CA HIS A 79 -21.43 35.16 3.85
C HIS A 79 -20.21 34.39 3.31
N GLU A 80 -19.07 35.06 3.16
CA GLU A 80 -17.79 34.46 2.75
C GLU A 80 -17.35 33.37 3.73
N SER A 81 -17.44 33.62 5.04
CA SER A 81 -17.15 32.60 6.05
C SER A 81 -18.06 31.38 5.92
N GLY A 82 -19.37 31.59 5.70
CA GLY A 82 -20.32 30.51 5.48
C GLY A 82 -20.00 29.69 4.22
N GLN A 83 -19.64 30.34 3.12
CA GLN A 83 -19.21 29.68 1.89
C GLN A 83 -17.93 28.86 2.13
N LEU A 84 -16.91 29.44 2.76
CA LEU A 84 -15.65 28.75 3.05
C LEU A 84 -15.86 27.51 3.93
N VAL A 85 -16.73 27.58 4.94
CA VAL A 85 -17.08 26.42 5.77
C VAL A 85 -17.75 25.33 4.95
N ALA A 86 -18.70 25.70 4.08
CA ALA A 86 -19.40 24.75 3.22
C ALA A 86 -18.44 24.08 2.21
N GLU A 87 -17.58 24.85 1.57
CA GLU A 87 -16.59 24.36 0.60
C GLU A 87 -15.55 23.44 1.27
N THR A 88 -15.00 23.87 2.41
CA THR A 88 -14.04 23.08 3.18
C THR A 88 -14.67 21.79 3.69
N GLY A 89 -15.91 21.86 4.18
CA GLY A 89 -16.68 20.69 4.61
C GLY A 89 -16.92 19.70 3.47
N ALA A 90 -17.33 20.19 2.29
CA ALA A 90 -17.52 19.36 1.11
C ALA A 90 -16.20 18.71 0.64
N LEU A 91 -15.09 19.46 0.65
CA LEU A 91 -13.77 18.94 0.30
C LEU A 91 -13.30 17.87 1.29
N ALA A 92 -13.48 18.11 2.59
CA ALA A 92 -13.13 17.16 3.63
C ALA A 92 -13.92 15.84 3.48
N GLN A 93 -15.24 15.94 3.25
CA GLN A 93 -16.08 14.75 3.01
C GLN A 93 -15.63 13.98 1.77
N ARG A 94 -15.39 14.66 0.65
CA ARG A 94 -14.91 14.02 -0.59
C ARG A 94 -13.56 13.32 -0.38
N THR A 95 -12.62 13.99 0.28
CA THR A 95 -11.30 13.43 0.58
C THR A 95 -11.41 12.22 1.52
N GLN A 96 -12.28 12.28 2.52
CA GLN A 96 -12.51 11.17 3.44
C GLN A 96 -13.11 9.97 2.71
N LEU A 97 -14.12 10.18 1.87
CA LEU A 97 -14.74 9.11 1.07
C LEU A 97 -13.73 8.46 0.12
N ASP A 98 -12.93 9.25 -0.59
CA ASP A 98 -11.89 8.71 -1.48
C ASP A 98 -10.82 7.92 -0.70
N SER A 99 -10.42 8.41 0.47
CA SER A 99 -9.48 7.71 1.35
C SER A 99 -10.05 6.40 1.86
N THR A 100 -11.30 6.40 2.33
CA THR A 100 -11.99 5.18 2.78
C THR A 100 -12.13 4.17 1.65
N ARG A 101 -12.48 4.61 0.43
CA ARG A 101 -12.55 3.75 -0.74
C ARG A 101 -11.19 3.11 -1.05
N LYS A 102 -10.12 3.91 -1.15
CA LYS A 102 -8.76 3.42 -1.44
C LYS A 102 -8.25 2.44 -0.39
N VAL A 103 -8.58 2.66 0.89
CA VAL A 103 -8.24 1.71 1.96
C VAL A 103 -9.03 0.40 1.79
N GLY A 104 -10.30 0.47 1.40
CA GLY A 104 -11.11 -0.70 1.06
C GLY A 104 -10.52 -1.51 -0.09
N GLU A 105 -10.21 -0.85 -1.21
CA GLU A 105 -9.57 -1.48 -2.39
C GLU A 105 -8.26 -2.17 -2.01
N ARG A 106 -7.38 -1.49 -1.25
CA ARG A 106 -6.12 -2.09 -0.77
C ARG A 106 -6.35 -3.28 0.16
N LEU A 107 -7.39 -3.25 0.98
CA LEU A 107 -7.73 -4.35 1.88
C LEU A 107 -8.18 -5.57 1.06
N GLU A 108 -9.01 -5.37 0.06
CA GLU A 108 -9.43 -6.41 -0.88
C GLU A 108 -8.24 -7.01 -1.64
N ASP A 109 -7.34 -6.17 -2.16
CA ASP A 109 -6.10 -6.61 -2.81
C ASP A 109 -5.24 -7.45 -1.86
N MET A 110 -5.02 -6.98 -0.63
CA MET A 110 -4.25 -7.72 0.37
C MET A 110 -4.89 -9.07 0.69
N HIS A 111 -6.22 -9.14 0.80
CA HIS A 111 -6.93 -10.40 1.02
C HIS A 111 -6.79 -11.35 -0.16
N CYS A 112 -6.93 -10.84 -1.39
CA CYS A 112 -6.74 -11.62 -2.61
C CYS A 112 -5.33 -12.21 -2.68
N TRP A 113 -4.29 -11.39 -2.48
CA TRP A 113 -2.91 -11.86 -2.47
C TRP A 113 -2.64 -12.85 -1.34
N LYS A 114 -3.23 -12.64 -0.15
CA LYS A 114 -3.12 -13.61 0.94
C LYS A 114 -3.75 -14.96 0.56
N SER A 115 -4.93 -14.98 -0.07
CA SER A 115 -5.56 -16.22 -0.50
C SER A 115 -4.77 -16.91 -1.60
N GLU A 116 -4.22 -16.16 -2.56
CA GLU A 116 -3.37 -16.73 -3.62
C GLU A 116 -2.09 -17.31 -3.03
N LEU A 117 -1.41 -16.61 -2.13
CA LEU A 117 -0.23 -17.14 -1.45
C LEU A 117 -0.54 -18.40 -0.65
N GLN A 118 -1.69 -18.46 0.03
CA GLN A 118 -2.11 -19.66 0.75
C GLN A 118 -2.36 -20.84 -0.21
N ARG A 119 -3.05 -20.60 -1.34
CA ARG A 119 -3.27 -21.61 -2.38
C ARG A 119 -1.94 -22.16 -2.92
N GLU A 120 -0.99 -21.28 -3.23
CA GLU A 120 0.34 -21.68 -3.72
C GLU A 120 1.13 -22.46 -2.66
N ILE A 121 1.03 -22.10 -1.38
CA ILE A 121 1.65 -22.88 -0.28
C ILE A 121 1.06 -24.28 -0.22
N ASP A 122 -0.27 -24.40 -0.30
CA ASP A 122 -0.96 -25.69 -0.24
C ASP A 122 -0.59 -26.55 -1.46
N GLU A 123 -0.53 -25.98 -2.66
CA GLU A 123 -0.09 -26.67 -3.88
C GLU A 123 1.35 -27.17 -3.77
N LEU A 124 2.30 -26.32 -3.34
CA LEU A 124 3.70 -26.70 -3.14
C LEU A 124 3.86 -27.79 -2.05
N SER A 125 3.05 -27.73 -0.99
CA SER A 125 3.06 -28.77 0.04
C SER A 125 2.62 -30.12 -0.52
N SER A 126 1.56 -30.13 -1.33
CA SER A 126 1.04 -31.34 -1.98
C SER A 126 2.04 -31.94 -2.98
N GLU A 127 2.75 -31.09 -3.73
CA GLU A 127 3.81 -31.51 -4.65
C GLU A 127 4.99 -32.14 -3.88
N THR A 128 5.37 -31.53 -2.74
CA THR A 128 6.44 -32.05 -1.88
C THR A 128 6.07 -33.45 -1.35
N ASP A 129 4.84 -33.63 -0.89
CA ASP A 129 4.35 -34.92 -0.40
C ASP A 129 4.34 -35.98 -1.50
N LEU A 130 3.94 -35.61 -2.73
CA LEU A 130 3.99 -36.50 -3.89
C LEU A 130 5.42 -36.92 -4.22
N MET A 131 6.37 -35.98 -4.27
CA MET A 131 7.79 -36.27 -4.51
C MET A 131 8.38 -37.17 -3.42
N MET A 132 8.04 -36.93 -2.15
CA MET A 132 8.45 -37.77 -1.03
C MET A 132 7.91 -39.19 -1.13
N ALA A 133 6.64 -39.35 -1.52
CA ALA A 133 6.03 -40.65 -1.74
C ALA A 133 6.71 -41.40 -2.91
N GLN A 134 7.01 -40.71 -4.01
CA GLN A 134 7.72 -41.29 -5.15
C GLN A 134 9.16 -41.72 -4.78
N LYS A 135 9.88 -40.89 -4.02
CA LYS A 135 11.20 -41.21 -3.48
C LYS A 135 11.17 -42.51 -2.66
N LEU A 136 10.23 -42.61 -1.72
CA LEU A 136 10.06 -43.79 -0.89
C LEU A 136 9.73 -45.03 -1.73
N ARG A 137 8.88 -44.88 -2.75
CA ARG A 137 8.53 -45.97 -3.67
C ARG A 137 9.75 -46.48 -4.44
N LEU A 138 10.61 -45.57 -4.93
CA LEU A 138 11.84 -45.94 -5.63
C LEU A 138 12.86 -46.61 -4.70
N GLN A 139 13.02 -46.12 -3.47
CA GLN A 139 13.88 -46.74 -2.47
C GLN A 139 13.45 -48.19 -2.21
N ARG A 140 12.16 -48.40 -1.94
CA ARG A 140 11.60 -49.76 -1.74
C ARG A 140 11.78 -50.65 -2.97
N ALA A 141 11.61 -50.12 -4.18
CA ALA A 141 11.83 -50.89 -5.41
C ALA A 141 13.32 -51.28 -5.60
N LEU A 142 14.24 -50.40 -5.20
CA LEU A 142 15.67 -50.67 -5.22
C LEU A 142 16.05 -51.73 -4.17
N ASP A 143 15.46 -51.66 -2.97
CA ASP A 143 15.68 -52.65 -1.91
C ASP A 143 15.14 -54.02 -2.34
N ALA A 144 13.92 -54.07 -2.88
CA ALA A 144 13.28 -55.30 -3.36
C ALA A 144 14.07 -56.00 -4.48
N THR A 145 14.76 -55.25 -5.34
CA THR A 145 15.58 -55.81 -6.43
C THR A 145 17.02 -56.11 -6.02
N SER A 146 17.46 -55.73 -4.81
CA SER A 146 18.85 -55.87 -4.38
C SER A 146 19.28 -57.32 -4.19
N VAL A 147 18.49 -58.08 -3.42
CA VAL A 147 18.76 -59.48 -3.10
C VAL A 147 18.67 -60.37 -4.34
N PRO A 148 17.61 -60.32 -5.18
CA PRO A 148 17.55 -61.13 -6.39
C PRO A 148 18.70 -60.86 -7.37
N TYR A 149 19.15 -59.60 -7.48
CA TYR A 149 20.28 -59.24 -8.34
C TYR A 149 21.61 -59.80 -7.80
N SER A 150 21.84 -59.73 -6.48
CA SER A 150 23.02 -60.33 -5.86
C SER A 150 23.04 -61.84 -6.08
N ILE A 151 21.93 -62.52 -5.78
CA ILE A 151 21.80 -63.97 -5.95
C ILE A 151 22.08 -64.37 -7.40
N ALA A 152 21.50 -63.66 -8.39
CA ALA A 152 21.73 -63.95 -9.80
C ALA A 152 23.20 -63.76 -10.20
N THR A 153 23.86 -62.73 -9.66
CA THR A 153 25.27 -62.42 -9.92
C THR A 153 26.20 -63.46 -9.28
N ASP A 154 25.96 -63.81 -8.02
CA ASP A 154 26.73 -64.82 -7.30
C ASP A 154 26.58 -66.19 -7.96
N ASN A 155 25.36 -66.54 -8.39
CA ASN A 155 25.11 -67.78 -9.15
C ASN A 155 25.88 -67.85 -10.46
N LEU A 156 26.04 -66.73 -11.17
CA LEU A 156 26.84 -66.68 -12.39
C LEU A 156 28.33 -66.89 -12.07
N GLN A 157 28.84 -66.16 -11.09
CA GLN A 157 30.25 -66.24 -10.66
C GLN A 157 30.63 -67.63 -10.14
N CYS A 158 29.75 -68.29 -9.40
CA CYS A 158 29.97 -69.66 -8.95
C CYS A 158 30.07 -70.63 -10.13
N ARG A 159 29.25 -70.44 -11.18
CA ARG A 159 29.28 -71.30 -12.38
C ARG A 159 30.55 -71.09 -13.20
N GLU A 160 31.02 -69.86 -13.33
CA GLU A 160 32.29 -69.52 -14.00
C GLU A 160 33.52 -70.14 -13.33
N ARG A 161 33.44 -70.45 -12.03
CA ARG A 161 34.54 -71.05 -11.24
C ARG A 161 34.57 -72.57 -11.25
N ARG A 162 33.63 -73.24 -11.92
CA ARG A 162 33.62 -74.72 -12.01
C ARG A 162 34.85 -75.22 -12.78
N GLN A 163 35.39 -76.36 -12.38
CA GLN A 163 36.51 -77.01 -13.08
C GLN A 163 36.00 -77.97 -14.16
N HIS A 164 36.83 -78.30 -15.15
CA HIS A 164 36.51 -79.33 -16.14
C HIS A 164 36.40 -80.70 -15.46
N PRO A 165 35.45 -81.59 -15.82
CA PRO A 165 34.45 -81.47 -16.90
C PRO A 165 33.14 -80.75 -16.53
N ASP A 166 32.99 -80.29 -15.28
CA ASP A 166 31.77 -79.67 -14.75
C ASP A 166 31.55 -78.21 -15.19
N LEU A 167 32.51 -77.61 -15.90
CA LEU A 167 32.37 -76.32 -16.56
C LEU A 167 31.47 -76.46 -17.80
N VAL A 168 30.17 -76.55 -17.53
CA VAL A 168 29.12 -76.75 -18.54
C VAL A 168 28.19 -75.55 -18.55
N ARG A 169 27.84 -75.10 -19.76
CA ARG A 169 26.83 -74.06 -19.99
C ARG A 169 25.42 -74.66 -19.85
N ASP A 170 24.87 -74.59 -18.65
CA ASP A 170 23.57 -75.17 -18.31
C ASP A 170 22.39 -74.24 -18.66
N TYR A 171 21.17 -74.79 -18.61
CA TYR A 171 19.95 -74.02 -18.92
C TYR A 171 19.76 -72.82 -17.97
N VAL A 172 20.13 -72.98 -16.69
CA VAL A 172 19.99 -71.92 -15.68
C VAL A 172 20.95 -70.78 -15.97
N GLU A 173 22.18 -71.07 -16.39
CA GLU A 173 23.17 -70.07 -16.81
C GLU A 173 22.67 -69.25 -18.00
N VAL A 174 22.06 -69.90 -19.00
CA VAL A 174 21.47 -69.22 -20.15
C VAL A 174 20.34 -68.27 -19.74
N GLU A 175 19.47 -68.67 -18.81
CA GLU A 175 18.39 -67.80 -18.32
C GLU A 175 18.92 -66.68 -17.40
N LEU A 176 19.89 -66.96 -16.53
CA LEU A 176 20.53 -65.95 -15.69
C LEU A 176 21.24 -64.87 -16.51
N LEU A 177 21.92 -65.25 -17.60
CA LEU A 177 22.55 -64.32 -18.54
C LEU A 177 21.53 -63.39 -19.23
N LYS A 178 20.26 -63.78 -19.34
CA LYS A 178 19.19 -62.90 -19.84
C LYS A 178 18.64 -61.98 -18.76
N VAL A 179 18.42 -62.50 -17.54
CA VAL A 179 17.72 -61.78 -16.46
C VAL A 179 18.64 -60.78 -15.74
N GLN A 180 19.90 -61.15 -15.48
CA GLN A 180 20.86 -60.31 -14.75
C GLN A 180 21.08 -58.92 -15.40
N PRO A 181 21.35 -58.79 -16.72
CA PRO A 181 21.54 -57.47 -17.33
C PRO A 181 20.27 -56.62 -17.32
N VAL A 182 19.09 -57.23 -17.45
CA VAL A 182 17.80 -56.52 -17.35
C VAL A 182 17.60 -55.98 -15.93
N ALA A 183 17.88 -56.79 -14.90
CA ALA A 183 17.84 -56.36 -13.51
C ALA A 183 18.86 -55.26 -13.22
N ARG A 184 20.08 -55.35 -13.75
CA ARG A 184 21.11 -54.30 -13.65
C ARG A 184 20.64 -52.98 -14.26
N ALA A 185 20.11 -53.03 -15.48
CA ALA A 185 19.60 -51.86 -16.18
C ALA A 185 18.41 -51.22 -15.44
N GLN A 186 17.48 -52.04 -14.93
CA GLN A 186 16.35 -51.58 -14.15
C GLN A 186 16.79 -50.89 -12.85
N ARG A 187 17.72 -51.50 -12.11
CA ARG A 187 18.31 -50.88 -10.91
C ARG A 187 19.03 -49.57 -11.23
N GLY A 188 19.78 -49.53 -12.33
CA GLY A 188 20.44 -48.31 -12.79
C GLY A 188 19.45 -47.17 -13.08
N ARG A 189 18.37 -47.45 -13.79
CA ARG A 189 17.28 -46.48 -14.03
C ARG A 189 16.64 -45.99 -12.74
N GLN A 190 16.34 -46.91 -11.81
CA GLN A 190 15.76 -46.56 -10.51
C GLN A 190 16.70 -45.71 -9.66
N ALA A 191 18.01 -46.00 -9.67
CA ALA A 191 19.01 -45.24 -8.93
C ALA A 191 19.17 -43.82 -9.49
N LEU A 192 19.21 -43.66 -10.82
CA LEU A 192 19.25 -42.33 -11.46
C LEU A 192 17.99 -41.52 -11.13
N ALA A 193 16.80 -42.11 -11.29
CA ALA A 193 15.54 -41.44 -10.95
C ALA A 193 15.48 -41.04 -9.45
N LEU A 194 16.04 -41.87 -8.55
CA LEU A 194 16.10 -41.55 -7.12
C LEU A 194 17.02 -40.35 -6.85
N ILE A 195 18.15 -40.25 -7.56
CA ILE A 195 19.06 -39.09 -7.49
C ILE A 195 18.32 -37.83 -7.96
N GLU A 196 17.65 -37.89 -9.11
CA GLU A 196 16.89 -36.77 -9.68
C GLU A 196 15.81 -36.28 -8.71
N ILE A 197 14.96 -37.17 -8.17
CA ILE A 197 13.92 -36.80 -7.20
C ILE A 197 14.53 -36.24 -5.91
N THR A 198 15.65 -36.79 -5.44
CA THR A 198 16.32 -36.29 -4.24
C THR A 198 16.91 -34.89 -4.46
N GLN A 199 17.45 -34.62 -5.65
CA GLN A 199 17.90 -33.28 -6.03
C GLN A 199 16.72 -32.32 -6.16
N GLY A 200 15.64 -32.73 -6.83
CA GLY A 200 14.40 -31.96 -6.94
C GLY A 200 13.84 -31.56 -5.58
N LEU A 201 13.73 -32.51 -4.64
CA LEU A 201 13.30 -32.24 -3.27
C LEU A 201 14.19 -31.23 -2.55
N ARG A 202 15.52 -31.29 -2.73
CA ARG A 202 16.45 -30.32 -2.13
C ARG A 202 16.24 -28.90 -2.67
N VAL A 203 16.05 -28.77 -3.98
CA VAL A 203 15.79 -27.47 -4.60
C VAL A 203 14.41 -26.95 -4.16
N HIS A 204 13.39 -27.80 -4.17
CA HIS A 204 12.03 -27.44 -3.79
C HIS A 204 11.93 -27.01 -2.32
N THR A 205 12.54 -27.77 -1.41
CA THR A 205 12.58 -27.42 0.03
C THR A 205 13.36 -26.14 0.29
N ALA A 206 14.47 -25.89 -0.42
CA ALA A 206 15.21 -24.65 -0.32
C ALA A 206 14.39 -23.43 -0.79
N LEU A 207 13.62 -23.57 -1.87
CA LEU A 207 12.73 -22.52 -2.35
C LEU A 207 11.58 -22.24 -1.37
N CYS A 208 11.04 -23.29 -0.73
CA CYS A 208 9.97 -23.16 0.26
C CYS A 208 10.43 -22.46 1.54
N LEU A 209 11.62 -22.77 2.06
CA LEU A 209 12.16 -22.15 3.28
C LEU A 209 12.43 -20.65 3.12
N CYS A 210 12.69 -20.17 1.91
CA CYS A 210 12.81 -18.74 1.63
C CYS A 210 11.47 -18.00 1.58
N ARG A 211 10.34 -18.71 1.56
CA ARG A 211 8.98 -18.16 1.34
C ARG A 211 8.05 -18.26 2.55
N THR A 212 8.40 -19.01 3.59
CA THR A 212 7.57 -19.10 4.79
C THR A 212 7.81 -17.89 5.70
N PRO A 213 6.83 -16.99 5.90
CA PRO A 213 6.91 -15.99 6.95
C PRO A 213 6.81 -16.68 8.32
N ASP A 214 7.60 -16.19 9.30
CA ASP A 214 7.59 -16.72 10.66
C ASP A 214 6.19 -16.63 11.28
N PRO A 215 5.70 -17.70 11.97
CA PRO A 215 4.37 -17.70 12.58
C PRO A 215 4.20 -16.65 13.70
N SER A 216 5.30 -16.06 14.19
CA SER A 216 5.29 -15.02 15.22
C SER A 216 4.80 -13.64 14.74
N ASP A 217 4.73 -13.38 13.43
CA ASP A 217 4.31 -12.06 12.89
C ASP A 217 2.78 -11.89 12.78
N SER A 218 1.99 -12.90 13.14
CA SER A 218 0.52 -12.85 13.10
C SER A 218 -0.13 -12.25 14.36
N GLY A 219 0.66 -11.81 15.33
CA GLY A 219 0.20 -11.24 16.60
C GLY A 219 -0.24 -9.78 16.53
N ILE A 220 -1.25 -9.44 15.71
CA ILE A 220 -1.95 -8.16 15.85
C ILE A 220 -2.94 -8.31 17.01
N SER A 221 -2.46 -7.98 18.21
CA SER A 221 -3.27 -7.74 19.40
C SER A 221 -4.25 -6.60 19.12
N THR A 222 -5.50 -6.93 18.79
CA THR A 222 -6.62 -5.97 18.83
C THR A 222 -6.96 -5.65 20.28
N THR A 223 -6.27 -4.67 20.86
CA THR A 223 -6.69 -4.03 22.12
C THR A 223 -7.74 -2.97 21.80
N SER A 224 -9.00 -3.37 21.89
CA SER A 224 -10.13 -2.45 21.94
C SER A 224 -10.10 -1.69 23.26
N LYS A 225 -10.12 -0.36 23.22
CA LYS A 225 -10.45 0.54 24.33
C LYS A 225 -11.53 1.49 23.86
#